data_AF-X1RC55-F1
#
_entry.id   AF-X1RC55-F1
#
_cell.length_a   1.000
_cell.length_b   1.000
_cell.length_c   1.000
_cell.angle_alpha   90.00
_cell.angle_beta   90.00
_cell.angle_gamma   90.00
#
_symmetry.space_group_name_H-M   'P 1'
#
loop_
_entity.id
_entity.type
_entity.pdbx_description
1 polymer ?
#
loop_
_entity_poly.entity_id
_entity_poly.type
_entity_poly.pdbx_seq_one_letter_code
_entity_poly.pdbx_strand_id
1 'polypeptide(L)'
;MNMRALKGELPTGTDAEACAYLNTASLTQPMDHDWTQIYLYIATKVYEKWRTKESGVTMPGDIRVESLNDDQMRDLNRLKAWLYRKRTTVREDRDRAERRQKKEEAKAKELETRAVQPTFF
;
A
#
# COMPACT_ATOMS: atom_id res chain seq x y z
N MET A 1 -12.86 3.38 -1.37
CA MET A 1 -13.50 2.67 -0.24
C MET A 1 -13.14 1.19 -0.29
N ASN A 2 -12.88 0.55 0.86
CA ASN A 2 -12.55 -0.88 0.92
C ASN A 2 -13.86 -1.70 0.99
N MET A 3 -14.22 -2.39 -0.10
CA MET A 3 -15.49 -3.12 -0.17
C MET A 3 -15.56 -4.29 0.82
N ARG A 4 -14.43 -4.83 1.29
CA ARG A 4 -14.41 -5.86 2.33
C ARG A 4 -14.69 -5.29 3.72
N ALA A 5 -14.17 -4.10 4.02
CA ALA A 5 -14.46 -3.39 5.26
C ALA A 5 -15.96 -3.03 5.38
N LEU A 6 -16.61 -2.70 4.25
CA LEU A 6 -18.06 -2.47 4.20
C LEU A 6 -18.89 -3.75 4.45
N LYS A 7 -18.31 -4.92 4.23
CA LYS A 7 -18.93 -6.24 4.47
C LYS A 7 -18.55 -6.84 5.83
N GLY A 8 -17.84 -6.10 6.70
CA GLY A 8 -17.39 -6.60 8.00
C GLY A 8 -16.19 -7.56 7.93
N GLU A 9 -15.58 -7.74 6.75
CA GLU A 9 -14.39 -8.55 6.57
C GLU A 9 -13.11 -7.74 6.82
N LEU A 10 -12.00 -8.42 7.13
CA LEU A 10 -10.71 -7.77 7.31
C LEU A 10 -10.36 -6.91 6.07
N PRO A 11 -10.02 -5.62 6.26
CA PRO A 11 -9.69 -4.76 5.15
C PRO A 11 -8.42 -5.27 4.45
N THR A 12 -8.45 -5.31 3.12
CA THR A 12 -7.33 -5.78 2.29
C THR A 12 -6.79 -4.68 1.38
N GLY A 13 -5.58 -4.85 0.85
CA GLY A 13 -5.01 -4.00 -0.20
C GLY A 13 -5.82 -4.08 -1.48
N THR A 14 -5.79 -3.02 -2.27
CA THR A 14 -6.52 -2.90 -3.54
C THR A 14 -5.75 -3.53 -4.70
N ASP A 15 -6.47 -3.89 -5.78
CA ASP A 15 -5.83 -4.37 -7.03
C ASP A 15 -4.84 -3.35 -7.60
N ALA A 16 -5.12 -2.05 -7.47
CA ALA A 16 -4.23 -0.98 -7.90
C ALA A 16 -2.92 -0.95 -7.08
N GLU A 17 -2.99 -1.13 -5.76
CA GLU A 17 -1.80 -1.22 -4.91
C GLU A 17 -0.95 -2.44 -5.25
N ALA A 18 -1.58 -3.61 -5.43
CA ALA A 18 -0.89 -4.81 -5.84
C ALA A 18 -0.25 -4.67 -7.23
N CYS A 19 -0.95 -4.03 -8.17
CA CYS A 19 -0.45 -3.76 -9.53
C CYS A 19 0.77 -2.85 -9.51
N ALA A 20 0.72 -1.75 -8.75
CA ALA A 20 1.85 -0.84 -8.62
C ALA A 20 3.06 -1.55 -7.95
N TYR A 21 2.82 -2.32 -6.89
CA TYR A 21 3.89 -3.06 -6.20
C TYR A 21 4.57 -4.08 -7.13
N LEU A 22 3.80 -4.94 -7.79
CA LEU A 22 4.35 -5.97 -8.69
C LEU A 22 5.09 -5.35 -9.87
N ASN A 23 4.59 -4.26 -10.46
CA ASN A 23 5.34 -3.52 -11.50
C ASN A 23 6.73 -3.10 -10.97
N THR A 24 6.79 -2.45 -9.81
CA THR A 24 8.07 -2.04 -9.22
C THR A 24 8.97 -3.22 -8.86
N ALA A 25 8.40 -4.34 -8.43
CA ALA A 25 9.14 -5.56 -8.10
C ALA A 25 9.73 -6.22 -9.35
N SER A 26 9.03 -6.21 -10.50
CA SER A 26 9.60 -6.73 -11.76
C SER A 26 10.81 -5.96 -12.25
N LEU A 27 10.96 -4.70 -11.86
CA LEU A 27 12.10 -3.89 -12.27
C LEU A 27 13.39 -4.30 -11.55
N THR A 28 13.31 -5.00 -10.43
CA THR A 28 14.48 -5.46 -9.66
C THR A 28 14.85 -6.90 -9.98
N GLN A 29 13.87 -7.74 -10.30
CA GLN A 29 14.07 -9.14 -10.66
C GLN A 29 12.94 -9.63 -11.56
N PRO A 30 13.20 -10.58 -12.48
CA PRO A 30 12.14 -11.21 -13.25
C PRO A 30 11.18 -11.95 -12.31
N MET A 31 9.88 -11.84 -12.60
CA MET A 31 8.85 -12.63 -11.95
C MET A 31 8.81 -14.04 -12.54
N ASP A 32 8.45 -15.03 -11.72
CA ASP A 32 8.11 -16.36 -12.23
C ASP A 32 6.77 -16.34 -12.98
N HIS A 33 6.40 -17.49 -13.54
CA HIS A 33 5.16 -17.64 -14.29
C HIS A 33 3.90 -17.25 -13.48
N ASP A 34 3.79 -17.71 -12.23
CA ASP A 34 2.58 -17.50 -11.44
C ASP A 34 2.42 -16.05 -11.02
N TRP A 35 3.50 -15.39 -10.59
CA TRP A 35 3.45 -13.96 -10.30
C TRP A 35 3.23 -13.11 -11.54
N THR A 36 3.71 -13.55 -12.71
CA THR A 36 3.41 -12.90 -13.99
C THR A 36 1.92 -13.01 -14.33
N GLN A 37 1.31 -14.19 -14.18
CA GLN A 37 -0.14 -14.37 -14.38
C GLN A 37 -0.95 -13.51 -13.42
N ILE A 38 -0.58 -13.48 -12.13
CA ILE A 38 -1.20 -12.63 -11.12
C ILE A 38 -1.11 -11.15 -11.53
N TYR A 39 0.07 -10.69 -11.97
CA TYR A 39 0.28 -9.30 -12.40
C TYR A 39 -0.58 -8.94 -13.61
N LEU A 40 -0.59 -9.77 -14.65
CA LEU A 40 -1.39 -9.52 -15.86
C LEU A 40 -2.89 -9.53 -15.58
N TYR A 41 -3.36 -10.40 -14.68
CA TYR A 41 -4.74 -10.44 -14.23
C TYR A 41 -5.16 -9.13 -13.54
N ILE A 42 -4.38 -8.66 -12.56
CA ILE A 42 -4.72 -7.42 -11.86
C ILE A 42 -4.50 -6.19 -12.74
N ALA A 43 -3.49 -6.20 -13.61
CA ALA A 43 -3.24 -5.12 -14.57
C ALA A 43 -4.42 -5.00 -15.54
N THR A 44 -4.94 -6.12 -16.06
CA THR A 44 -6.15 -6.15 -16.88
C THR A 44 -7.32 -5.50 -16.15
N LYS A 45 -7.59 -5.91 -14.90
CA LYS A 45 -8.69 -5.37 -14.09
C LYS A 45 -8.55 -3.88 -13.80
N VAL A 46 -7.35 -3.45 -13.42
CA VAL A 46 -7.06 -2.05 -13.08
C VAL A 46 -7.15 -1.18 -14.33
N TYR A 47 -6.56 -1.62 -15.43
CA TYR A 47 -6.61 -0.91 -16.71
C TYR A 47 -8.05 -0.76 -17.21
N GLU A 48 -8.81 -1.84 -17.31
CA GLU A 48 -10.20 -1.81 -17.79
C GLU A 48 -11.12 -0.95 -16.91
N LYS A 49 -10.82 -0.88 -15.60
CA LYS A 49 -11.56 -0.03 -14.66
C LYS A 49 -11.32 1.47 -14.89
N TRP A 50 -10.09 1.86 -15.24
CA TRP A 50 -9.67 3.26 -15.26
C TRP A 50 -9.40 3.83 -16.65
N ARG A 51 -9.41 3.02 -17.71
CA ARG A 51 -9.20 3.47 -19.09
C ARG A 51 -10.28 4.45 -19.54
N THR A 52 -9.91 5.35 -20.44
CA THR A 52 -10.83 6.22 -21.19
C THR A 52 -11.61 5.37 -22.19
N LYS A 53 -12.92 5.24 -22.02
CA LYS A 53 -13.73 4.33 -22.84
C LYS A 53 -13.82 4.78 -24.30
N GLU A 54 -13.78 6.09 -24.52
CA GLU A 54 -13.83 6.77 -25.82
C GLU A 54 -12.59 6.50 -26.67
N SER A 55 -11.47 6.10 -26.06
CA SER A 55 -10.23 5.80 -26.79
C SER A 55 -10.33 4.53 -27.65
N GLY A 56 -11.31 3.66 -27.39
CA GLY A 56 -11.44 2.34 -28.01
C GLY A 56 -10.33 1.35 -27.64
N VAL A 57 -9.28 1.81 -26.94
CA VAL A 57 -8.17 0.96 -26.49
C VAL A 57 -8.65 0.11 -25.32
N THR A 58 -8.33 -1.18 -25.38
CA THR A 58 -8.60 -2.17 -24.33
C THR A 58 -7.32 -2.96 -24.04
N MET A 59 -7.30 -3.73 -22.96
CA MET A 59 -6.16 -4.60 -22.67
C MET A 59 -5.95 -5.56 -23.86
N PRO A 60 -4.75 -5.60 -24.48
CA PRO A 60 -4.47 -6.49 -25.61
C PRO A 60 -4.76 -7.96 -25.28
N GLY A 61 -5.39 -8.67 -26.21
CA GLY A 61 -5.91 -10.02 -25.97
C GLY A 61 -4.83 -11.08 -25.76
N ASP A 62 -3.64 -10.87 -26.30
CA ASP A 62 -2.48 -11.75 -26.22
C ASP A 62 -1.85 -11.81 -24.81
N ILE A 63 -1.96 -10.72 -24.04
CA ILE A 63 -1.44 -10.63 -22.66
C ILE A 63 -2.56 -10.57 -21.61
N ARG A 64 -3.83 -10.63 -22.05
CA ARG A 64 -4.98 -10.55 -21.16
C ARG A 64 -5.12 -11.85 -20.38
N VAL A 65 -5.27 -11.72 -19.06
CA VAL A 65 -5.54 -12.84 -18.16
C VAL A 65 -6.88 -12.61 -17.48
N GLU A 66 -7.85 -13.51 -17.75
CA GLU A 66 -9.24 -13.35 -17.27
C GLU A 66 -9.52 -14.11 -15.96
N SER A 67 -8.73 -15.13 -15.66
CA SER A 67 -8.89 -15.96 -14.46
C SER A 67 -7.54 -16.38 -13.88
N LEU A 68 -7.55 -16.67 -12.59
CA LEU A 68 -6.42 -17.25 -11.86
C LEU A 68 -6.89 -18.57 -11.25
N ASN A 69 -5.96 -19.50 -11.09
CA ASN A 69 -6.24 -20.70 -10.30
C ASN A 69 -6.30 -20.39 -8.79
N ASP A 70 -6.70 -21.37 -7.98
CA ASP A 70 -6.89 -21.17 -6.54
C ASP A 70 -5.59 -20.81 -5.80
N ASP A 71 -4.46 -21.35 -6.24
CA ASP A 71 -3.14 -21.07 -5.67
C ASP A 71 -2.72 -19.61 -5.93
N GLN A 72 -2.77 -19.19 -7.19
CA GLN A 72 -2.49 -17.81 -7.61
C GLN A 72 -3.44 -16.81 -6.94
N MET A 73 -4.72 -17.17 -6.80
CA MET A 73 -5.70 -16.33 -6.09
C MET A 73 -5.38 -16.22 -4.59
N ARG A 74 -4.95 -17.32 -3.96
CA ARG A 74 -4.49 -17.33 -2.56
C ARG A 74 -3.25 -16.47 -2.37
N ASP A 75 -2.28 -16.54 -3.27
CA ASP A 75 -1.07 -15.71 -3.21
C ASP A 75 -1.37 -14.22 -3.43
N LEU A 76 -2.25 -13.90 -4.39
CA LEU A 76 -2.73 -12.53 -4.58
C LEU A 76 -3.42 -11.99 -3.32
N ASN A 77 -4.26 -12.79 -2.66
CA ASN A 77 -4.93 -12.40 -1.43
C ASN A 77 -3.93 -12.19 -0.29
N ARG A 78 -2.91 -13.05 -0.17
CA ARG A 78 -1.83 -12.90 0.80
C ARG A 78 -1.03 -11.61 0.56
N LEU A 79 -0.70 -11.31 -0.70
CA LEU A 79 0.00 -10.08 -1.07
C LEU A 79 -0.83 -8.84 -0.68
N LYS A 80 -2.11 -8.81 -1.02
CA LYS A 80 -3.00 -7.68 -0.69
C LYS A 80 -3.15 -7.49 0.83
N ALA A 81 -3.27 -8.58 1.59
CA ALA A 81 -3.32 -8.50 3.05
C ALA A 81 -2.01 -7.94 3.62
N TRP A 82 -0.87 -8.37 3.09
CA TRP A 82 0.44 -7.86 3.50
C TRP A 82 0.61 -6.37 3.17
N LEU A 83 0.23 -5.93 1.97
CA LEU A 83 0.27 -4.52 1.57
C LEU A 83 -0.57 -3.64 2.48
N TYR A 84 -1.78 -4.09 2.82
CA TYR A 84 -2.64 -3.37 3.77
C TYR A 84 -1.96 -3.23 5.15
N ARG A 85 -1.45 -4.34 5.70
CA ARG A 85 -0.75 -4.33 6.99
C ARG A 85 0.45 -3.39 6.97
N LYS A 86 1.25 -3.41 5.89
CA LYS A 86 2.41 -2.51 5.73
C LYS A 86 1.98 -1.05 5.73
N ARG A 87 0.95 -0.68 4.98
CA ARG A 87 0.42 0.70 4.96
C ARG A 87 -0.04 1.16 6.34
N THR A 88 -0.75 0.30 7.08
CA THR A 88 -1.20 0.63 8.45
C THR A 88 -0.02 0.77 9.41
N THR A 89 0.95 -0.15 9.36
CA THR A 89 2.13 -0.11 10.23
C THR A 89 2.95 1.17 10.01
N VAL A 90 3.20 1.54 8.75
CA VAL A 90 3.96 2.77 8.41
C VAL A 90 3.26 4.02 8.95
N ARG A 91 1.93 4.08 8.88
CA ARG A 91 1.16 5.20 9.46
C ARG A 91 1.31 5.25 10.98
N GLU A 92 1.13 4.12 11.66
CA GLU A 92 1.26 4.03 13.12
C GLU A 92 2.68 4.35 13.60
N ASP A 93 3.71 3.91 12.86
CA ASP A 93 5.11 4.21 13.16
C ASP A 93 5.38 5.71 13.02
N ARG A 94 4.88 6.36 11.95
CA ARG A 94 5.01 7.80 11.76
C ARG A 94 4.33 8.58 12.89
N ASP A 95 3.09 8.22 13.24
CA ASP A 95 2.36 8.87 14.33
C ASP A 95 3.03 8.67 15.70
N ARG A 96 3.72 7.54 15.90
CA ARG A 96 4.54 7.29 17.09
C ARG A 96 5.81 8.13 17.09
N ALA A 97 6.49 8.25 15.95
CA ALA A 97 7.69 9.07 15.79
C ALA A 97 7.39 10.56 16.02
N GLU A 98 6.32 11.09 15.42
CA GLU A 98 5.88 12.48 15.60
C GLU A 98 5.55 12.79 17.07
N ARG A 99 4.89 11.86 17.77
CA ARG A 99 4.61 12.02 19.22
C ARG A 99 5.87 12.02 20.07
N ARG A 100 6.90 11.25 19.70
CA ARG A 100 8.20 11.25 20.40
C ARG A 100 8.92 12.57 20.18
N GLN A 101 9.01 13.04 18.93
CA GLN A 101 9.59 14.33 18.59
C GLN A 101 8.92 15.48 19.35
N LYS A 102 7.58 15.55 19.36
CA LYS A 102 6.85 16.59 20.12
C LYS A 102 7.15 16.56 21.62
N LYS A 103 7.31 15.37 22.21
CA LYS A 103 7.68 15.24 23.64
C LYS A 103 9.12 15.67 23.89
N GLU A 104 10.04 15.36 22.98
CA GLU A 104 11.44 15.78 23.07
C GLU A 104 11.58 17.29 22.90
N GLU A 105 10.88 17.89 21.93
CA GLU A 105 10.83 19.35 21.74
C GLU A 105 10.20 20.07 22.94
N ALA A 106 9.11 19.54 23.51
CA ALA A 106 8.50 20.12 24.70
C ALA A 106 9.44 20.07 25.91
N LYS A 107 10.13 18.94 26.12
CA LYS A 107 11.15 18.81 27.17
C LYS A 107 12.33 19.74 26.94
N ALA A 108 12.78 19.90 25.70
CA ALA A 108 13.86 20.83 25.35
C ALA A 108 13.46 22.28 25.66
N LYS A 109 12.25 22.70 25.26
CA LYS A 109 11.71 24.02 25.58
C LYS A 109 11.51 24.25 27.08
N GLU A 110 11.09 23.23 27.83
CA GLU A 110 10.98 23.30 29.30
C GLU A 110 12.37 23.47 29.95
N LEU A 111 13.37 22.75 29.45
CA LEU A 111 14.75 22.87 29.94
C LEU A 111 15.34 24.26 29.61
N GLU A 112 15.11 24.77 28.41
CA GLU A 112 15.53 26.12 27.98
C GLU A 112 14.85 27.21 28.83
N THR A 113 13.53 27.14 29.01
CA THR A 113 12.81 28.12 29.85
C THR A 113 13.23 28.06 31.32
N ARG A 114 13.50 26.87 31.87
CA ARG A 114 14.02 26.71 33.24
C ARG A 114 15.46 27.23 33.38
N ALA A 115 16.29 27.09 32.34
CA ALA A 115 17.65 27.63 32.32
C ALA A 115 17.69 29.16 32.17
N VAL A 116 16.67 29.76 31.56
CA VAL A 116 16.56 31.21 31.34
C VAL A 116 15.89 31.94 32.52
N GLN A 117 15.16 31.27 33.42
CA GLN A 117 14.69 31.91 34.65
C GLN A 117 15.90 32.28 35.54
N PRO A 118 16.21 33.58 35.74
CA PRO A 118 17.26 33.96 36.67
C PRO A 118 16.82 33.55 38.07
N THR A 119 17.72 32.95 38.83
CA THR A 119 17.55 32.80 40.28
C THR A 119 17.38 34.19 40.89
N PHE A 120 16.15 34.62 41.09
CA PHE A 120 15.84 35.79 41.92
C PHE A 120 16.03 35.36 43.37
N PHE A 121 17.16 35.80 43.95
CA PHE A 121 17.40 35.87 45.39
C PHE A 121 16.60 37.01 46.01
#